data_AF-A0A9N7NUS3-F1
#
_entry.id   AF-A0A9N7NUS3-F1
#
_cell.length_a   1.000
_cell.length_b   1.000
_cell.length_c   1.000
_cell.angle_alpha   90.00
_cell.angle_beta   90.00
_cell.angle_gamma   90.00
#
_symmetry.space_group_name_H-M   'P 1'
#
loop_
_entity.id
_entity.type
_entity.pdbx_description
1 polymer ?
#
loop_
_entity_poly.entity_id
_entity_poly.type
_entity_poly.pdbx_seq_one_letter_code
_entity_poly.pdbx_strand_id
1 'polypeptide(L)'
;HKCHRNVHTRQVTSEWIAEELLEKLRKNPNMTISQMEEVISEKYAVQPTKWKLYRGKWRALEILRGSVAEHYASLRSYMAELLRVDRDGRFEFLLGEETTFRAFYIGFSALRK
;
A
#
# COMPACT_ATOMS: atom_id res chain seq x y z
N HIS A 1 -45.00 -6.30 16.79
CA HIS A 1 -43.73 -6.95 16.42
C HIS A 1 -42.60 -5.93 16.57
N LYS A 2 -41.69 -6.07 17.54
CA LYS A 2 -40.54 -5.18 17.71
C LYS A 2 -39.33 -5.92 17.15
N CYS A 3 -39.02 -5.68 15.88
CA CYS A 3 -37.87 -6.32 15.24
C CYS A 3 -36.60 -5.61 15.71
N HIS A 4 -35.82 -6.28 16.56
CA HIS A 4 -34.47 -5.84 16.92
C HIS A 4 -33.58 -5.98 15.68
N ARG A 5 -33.40 -4.89 14.93
CA ARG A 5 -32.34 -4.81 13.91
C ARG A 5 -31.00 -4.87 14.64
N ASN A 6 -30.45 -6.07 14.78
CA ASN A 6 -29.06 -6.24 15.16
C ASN A 6 -28.19 -5.64 14.04
N VAL A 7 -27.66 -4.43 14.27
CA VAL A 7 -26.67 -3.77 13.39
C VAL A 7 -25.28 -4.44 13.52
N HIS A 8 -25.22 -5.66 14.06
CA HIS A 8 -24.07 -6.54 13.91
C HIS A 8 -24.17 -7.22 12.54
N THR A 9 -23.88 -6.45 11.50
CA THR A 9 -23.84 -6.92 10.12
C THR A 9 -22.74 -7.97 9.99
N ARG A 10 -23.16 -9.23 9.87
CA ARG A 10 -22.35 -10.38 9.43
C ARG A 10 -21.60 -10.12 8.11
N GLN A 11 -21.96 -9.05 7.38
CA GLN A 11 -21.40 -8.63 6.10
C GLN A 11 -20.15 -7.75 6.19
N VAL A 12 -19.86 -7.11 7.34
CA VAL A 12 -18.67 -6.26 7.46
C VAL A 12 -17.51 -7.11 7.97
N THR A 13 -16.71 -7.66 7.05
CA THR A 13 -15.52 -8.47 7.34
C THR A 13 -14.26 -7.60 7.37
N SER A 14 -13.18 -8.09 7.98
CA SER A 14 -11.88 -7.41 7.95
C SER A 14 -11.34 -7.26 6.53
N GLU A 15 -11.58 -8.26 5.69
CA GLU A 15 -11.20 -8.31 4.29
C GLU A 15 -11.90 -7.20 3.50
N TRP A 16 -13.23 -7.10 3.64
CA TRP A 16 -14.01 -6.04 2.99
C TRP A 16 -13.59 -4.64 3.47
N ILE A 17 -13.32 -4.48 4.78
CA ILE A 17 -12.78 -3.22 5.33
C ILE A 17 -11.43 -2.89 4.68
N ALA A 18 -10.55 -3.88 4.49
CA ALA A 18 -9.23 -3.68 3.91
C ALA A 18 -9.33 -3.18 2.47
N GLU A 19 -10.20 -3.78 1.66
CA GLU A 19 -10.45 -3.39 0.28
C GLU A 19 -11.01 -1.95 0.20
N GLU A 20 -12.01 -1.64 1.02
CA GLU A 20 -12.64 -0.31 1.05
C GLU A 20 -11.70 0.81 1.50
N LEU A 21 -10.80 0.51 2.43
CA LEU A 21 -9.87 1.49 2.98
C LEU A 21 -8.52 1.52 2.26
N LEU A 22 -8.27 0.63 1.30
CA LEU A 22 -6.98 0.47 0.63
C LEU A 22 -6.47 1.79 0.04
N GLU A 23 -7.29 2.47 -0.76
CA GLU A 23 -6.93 3.75 -1.39
C GLU A 23 -6.77 4.88 -0.38
N LYS A 24 -7.55 4.88 0.70
CA LYS A 24 -7.44 5.89 1.77
C LYS A 24 -6.15 5.69 2.56
N LEU A 25 -5.80 4.45 2.88
CA LEU A 25 -4.55 4.10 3.57
C LEU A 25 -3.32 4.26 2.67
N ARG A 26 -3.45 4.12 1.35
CA ARG A 26 -2.37 4.46 0.40
C ARG A 26 -2.01 5.95 0.47
N LYS A 27 -3.02 6.83 0.58
CA LYS A 27 -2.82 8.29 0.69
C LYS A 27 -2.44 8.74 2.10
N ASN A 28 -2.99 8.09 3.12
CA ASN A 28 -2.72 8.38 4.52
C ASN A 28 -2.58 7.07 5.34
N PRO A 29 -1.36 6.49 5.39
CA PRO A 29 -1.11 5.25 6.15
C PRO A 29 -1.38 5.39 7.66
N ASN A 30 -1.29 6.61 8.18
CA ASN A 30 -1.44 6.94 9.59
C ASN A 30 -2.91 7.19 10.01
N MET A 31 -3.88 6.92 9.12
CA MET A 31 -5.31 7.06 9.42
C MET A 31 -5.69 6.33 10.71
N THR A 32 -6.37 7.02 11.62
CA THR A 32 -6.72 6.47 12.93
C THR A 32 -7.94 5.55 12.86
N ILE A 33 -8.13 4.71 13.87
CA ILE A 33 -9.28 3.80 13.95
C ILE A 33 -10.60 4.57 13.95
N SER A 34 -10.68 5.68 14.68
CA SER A 34 -11.87 6.54 14.72
C SER A 34 -12.20 7.14 13.36
N GLN A 35 -11.19 7.58 12.59
CA GLN A 35 -11.39 8.09 11.23
C GLN A 35 -11.88 6.99 10.28
N MET A 36 -11.39 5.76 10.43
CA MET A 36 -11.86 4.63 9.63
C MET A 36 -13.30 4.24 9.99
N GLU A 37 -13.65 4.31 11.28
CA GLU A 37 -15.02 4.10 11.77
C GLU A 37 -15.99 5.12 11.18
N GLU A 38 -15.63 6.41 11.23
CA GLU A 38 -16.39 7.51 10.64
C GLU A 38 -16.60 7.30 9.14
N VAL A 39 -15.52 7.05 8.39
CA VAL A 39 -15.58 6.80 6.93
C VAL A 39 -16.53 5.66 6.58
N ILE A 40 -16.48 4.55 7.31
CA ILE A 40 -17.32 3.38 7.03
C ILE A 40 -18.76 3.63 7.46
N SER A 41 -18.95 4.26 8.62
CA SER A 41 -20.27 4.61 9.14
C SER A 41 -21.00 5.58 8.21
N GLU A 42 -20.33 6.64 7.75
CA GLU A 42 -20.92 7.63 6.86
C GLU A 42 -21.26 7.06 5.48
N LYS A 43 -20.36 6.26 4.91
CA LYS A 43 -20.53 5.73 3.55
C LYS A 43 -21.53 4.58 3.49
N TYR A 44 -21.60 3.75 4.53
CA TYR A 44 -22.31 2.47 4.49
C TYR A 44 -23.39 2.31 5.56
N ALA A 45 -23.56 3.29 6.47
CA ALA A 45 -24.50 3.22 7.59
C ALA A 45 -24.34 1.96 8.46
N VAL A 46 -23.09 1.46 8.58
CA VAL A 46 -22.73 0.29 9.40
C VAL A 46 -21.70 0.67 10.45
N GLN A 47 -21.77 0.01 11.61
CA GLN A 47 -20.84 0.21 12.72
C GLN A 47 -19.93 -1.02 12.89
N PRO A 48 -18.75 -1.03 12.24
CA PRO A 48 -17.79 -2.11 12.45
C PRO A 48 -17.23 -2.08 13.88
N THR A 49 -16.95 -3.25 14.45
CA THR A 49 -16.20 -3.29 15.71
C THR A 49 -14.78 -2.78 15.50
N LYS A 50 -14.23 -2.09 16.51
CA LYS A 50 -12.84 -1.58 16.47
C LYS A 50 -11.82 -2.67 16.13
N TRP A 51 -12.06 -3.90 16.58
CA TRP A 51 -11.19 -5.03 16.28
C TRP A 51 -11.17 -5.39 14.78
N LYS A 52 -12.33 -5.35 14.11
CA LYS A 52 -12.43 -5.55 12.65
C LYS A 52 -11.74 -4.42 11.88
N LEU A 53 -11.87 -3.17 12.33
CA LEU A 53 -11.16 -2.03 11.76
C LEU A 53 -9.64 -2.19 11.88
N TYR A 54 -9.15 -2.62 13.05
CA TYR A 54 -7.73 -2.86 13.26
C TYR A 54 -7.19 -3.93 12.32
N ARG A 55 -7.91 -5.06 12.21
CA ARG A 55 -7.54 -6.15 11.29
C ARG A 55 -7.59 -5.74 9.82
N GLY A 56 -8.63 -5.01 9.42
CA GLY A 56 -8.76 -4.48 8.07
C GLY A 56 -7.65 -3.50 7.72
N LYS A 57 -7.28 -2.59 8.64
CA LYS A 57 -6.14 -1.69 8.46
C LYS A 57 -4.84 -2.46 8.27
N TRP A 58 -4.54 -3.42 9.14
CA TRP A 58 -3.33 -4.23 9.03
C TRP A 58 -3.25 -4.96 7.68
N ARG A 59 -4.35 -5.56 7.25
CA ARG A 59 -4.42 -6.26 5.96
C ARG A 59 -4.26 -5.32 4.77
N ALA A 60 -4.89 -4.15 4.79
CA ALA A 60 -4.70 -3.15 3.75
C ALA A 60 -3.24 -2.68 3.67
N LEU A 61 -2.59 -2.44 4.80
CA LEU A 61 -1.17 -2.06 4.84
C LEU A 61 -0.25 -3.18 4.33
N GLU A 62 -0.56 -4.43 4.63
CA GLU A 62 0.15 -5.61 4.09
C GLU A 62 0.04 -5.68 2.56
N ILE A 63 -1.17 -5.50 2.01
CA ILE A 63 -1.40 -5.46 0.56
C ILE A 63 -0.59 -4.33 -0.08
N LEU A 64 -0.62 -3.13 0.50
CA LEU A 64 0.14 -1.98 -0.01
C LEU A 64 1.65 -2.25 -0.01
N ARG A 65 2.19 -2.77 1.09
CA ARG A 65 3.61 -3.16 1.18
C ARG A 65 3.99 -4.21 0.13
N GLY A 66 3.16 -5.23 -0.06
CA GLY A 66 3.35 -6.25 -1.09
C GLY A 66 3.43 -5.64 -2.49
N SER A 67 2.48 -4.78 -2.84
CA SER A 67 2.45 -4.11 -4.16
C SER A 67 3.68 -3.24 -4.42
N VAL A 68 4.21 -2.59 -3.38
CA VAL A 68 5.43 -1.77 -3.47
C VAL A 68 6.65 -2.66 -3.70
N ALA A 69 6.76 -3.76 -2.97
CA ALA A 69 7.85 -4.72 -3.15
C ALA A 69 7.85 -5.35 -4.55
N GLU A 70 6.67 -5.69 -5.07
CA GLU A 70 6.50 -6.18 -6.44
C GLU A 70 6.93 -5.14 -7.48
N HIS A 71 6.54 -3.87 -7.29
CA HIS A 71 6.94 -2.79 -8.19
C HIS A 71 8.46 -2.59 -8.21
N TYR A 72 9.12 -2.64 -7.06
CA TYR A 72 10.57 -2.49 -7.01
C TYR A 72 11.34 -3.73 -7.49
N ALA A 73 10.70 -4.90 -7.55
CA ALA A 73 11.32 -6.10 -8.13
C ALA A 73 11.66 -5.90 -9.62
N SER A 74 10.88 -5.10 -10.36
CA SER A 74 11.16 -4.82 -11.79
C SER A 74 12.36 -3.91 -12.02
N LEU A 75 12.81 -3.14 -11.02
CA LEU A 75 13.99 -2.26 -11.16
C LEU A 75 15.24 -3.03 -11.56
N ARG A 76 15.39 -4.28 -11.10
CA ARG A 76 16.53 -5.13 -11.48
C ARG A 76 16.55 -5.41 -12.98
N SER A 77 15.39 -5.64 -13.59
CA SER A 77 15.26 -5.84 -15.03
C SER A 77 15.62 -4.58 -15.80
N TYR A 78 15.17 -3.41 -15.33
CA TYR A 78 15.57 -2.13 -15.95
C TYR A 78 17.07 -1.87 -15.84
N MET A 79 17.69 -2.21 -14.71
CA MET A 79 19.14 -2.08 -14.53
C MET A 79 19.91 -3.01 -15.48
N ALA A 80 19.42 -4.23 -15.69
CA ALA A 80 20.01 -5.15 -16.66
C ALA A 80 19.95 -4.60 -18.10
N GLU A 81 18.83 -3.97 -18.49
CA GLU A 81 18.71 -3.33 -19.80
C GLU A 81 19.65 -2.12 -19.96
N LEU A 82 19.81 -1.31 -18.92
CA LEU A 82 20.76 -0.18 -18.94
C LEU A 82 22.21 -0.67 -19.11
N LEU A 83 22.61 -1.72 -18.38
CA LEU A 83 23.92 -2.35 -18.51
C LEU A 83 24.13 -3.05 -19.87
N ARG A 84 23.04 -3.51 -20.51
CA ARG A 84 23.09 -4.07 -21.86
C ARG A 84 23.39 -2.99 -22.90
N VAL A 85 22.83 -1.80 -22.74
CA VAL A 85 23.04 -0.65 -23.63
C VAL A 85 24.42 -0.02 -23.41
N ASP A 86 24.84 0.09 -22.15
CA ASP A 86 26.11 0.71 -21.77
C ASP A 86 26.77 -0.09 -20.63
N ARG A 87 27.68 -0.99 -21.00
CA ARG A 87 28.36 -1.88 -20.04
C ARG A 87 29.27 -1.12 -19.06
N ASP A 88 29.80 0.02 -19.48
CA ASP A 88 30.73 0.82 -18.67
C ASP A 88 30.00 1.92 -17.89
N GLY A 89 28.70 2.10 -18.13
CA GLY A 89 27.85 3.03 -17.40
C GLY A 89 27.71 2.64 -15.91
N ARG A 90 27.49 3.63 -15.06
CA ARG A 90 27.20 3.44 -13.64
C ARG A 90 25.70 3.63 -13.40
N PHE A 91 25.01 2.55 -13.06
CA PHE A 91 23.59 2.56 -12.72
C PHE A 91 23.41 1.96 -11.33
N GLU A 92 22.78 2.69 -10.41
CA GLU A 92 22.64 2.25 -9.01
C GLU A 92 21.31 2.70 -8.42
N PHE A 93 20.52 1.75 -7.92
CA PHE A 93 19.30 2.02 -7.16
C PHE A 93 19.59 1.96 -5.66
N LEU A 94 19.27 3.03 -4.95
CA LEU A 94 19.29 3.07 -3.49
C LEU A 94 17.86 2.94 -2.96
N LEU A 95 17.60 1.84 -2.27
CA LEU A 95 16.36 1.61 -1.54
C LEU A 95 16.59 1.81 -0.04
N GLY A 96 15.58 2.32 0.65
CA GLY A 96 15.53 2.46 2.10
C GLY A 96 14.82 1.28 2.76
N GLU A 97 14.52 1.45 4.05
CA GLU A 97 13.73 0.49 4.83
C GLU A 97 12.32 0.32 4.23
N GLU A 98 11.73 -0.86 4.44
CA GLU A 98 10.42 -1.24 3.91
C GLU A 98 10.26 -1.00 2.39
N THR A 99 11.33 -1.22 1.61
CA THR A 99 11.33 -1.01 0.15
C THR A 99 10.96 0.43 -0.24
N THR A 100 11.32 1.44 0.54
CA THR A 100 11.12 2.84 0.13
C THR A 100 12.17 3.27 -0.90
N PHE A 101 11.78 4.04 -1.93
CA PHE A 101 12.77 4.62 -2.85
C PHE A 101 13.56 5.73 -2.16
N ARG A 102 14.89 5.70 -2.27
CA ARG A 102 15.75 6.80 -1.80
C ARG A 102 16.35 7.58 -2.96
N ALA A 103 17.04 6.90 -3.87
CA ALA A 103 17.68 7.54 -5.00
C ALA A 103 17.90 6.55 -6.15
N PHE A 104 18.08 7.09 -7.34
CA PHE A 104 18.54 6.36 -8.51
C PHE A 104 19.62 7.17 -9.21
N TYR A 105 20.81 6.59 -9.33
CA TYR A 105 21.94 7.19 -10.03
C TYR A 105 22.08 6.60 -11.41
N ILE A 106 22.21 7.48 -12.41
CA ILE A 106 22.42 7.14 -13.81
C ILE A 106 23.64 7.90 -14.32
N GLY A 107 24.65 7.18 -14.78
CA GLY A 107 25.84 7.77 -15.39
C GLY A 107 26.25 6.97 -16.61
N PHE A 108 25.87 7.43 -17.80
CA PHE A 108 26.33 6.83 -19.05
C PHE A 108 27.81 7.11 -19.28
N SER A 109 28.53 6.10 -19.76
CA SER A 109 29.93 6.19 -20.14
C SER A 109 30.17 7.25 -21.21
N ALA A 110 29.26 7.36 -22.18
CA ALA A 110 29.29 8.35 -23.25
C ALA A 110 29.20 9.81 -22.76
N LEU A 111 28.76 10.04 -21.52
CA LEU A 111 28.64 11.36 -20.92
C LEU A 111 29.84 11.73 -20.01
N ARG A 112 30.79 10.81 -19.82
CA ARG A 112 32.03 11.09 -19.10
C ARG A 112 33.00 11.78 -20.07
N LYS A 113 33.34 13.04 -19.77
CA LYS A 113 34.38 13.81 -20.48
C LYS A 113 35.77 13.29 -20.16
#